data_AF-A0AB37B0P6-F1
#
_entry.id   AF-A0AB37B0P6-F1
#
_cell.length_a   1.000
_cell.length_b   1.000
_cell.length_c   1.000
_cell.angle_alpha   90.00
_cell.angle_beta   90.00
_cell.angle_gamma   90.00
#
_symmetry.space_group_name_H-M   'P 1'
#
loop_
_entity.id
_entity.type
_entity.pdbx_description
1 polymer ?
#
loop_
_entity_poly.entity_id
_entity_poly.type
_entity_poly.pdbx_seq_one_letter_code
_entity_poly.pdbx_strand_id
1 'polypeptide(L)'
;MRFIEKVALFTFFVMASWTACASPGACKNELRELVVPSFQDVAMNKSGIQAEIEDESNGIYGVRLYVAADSPDNLDKQVSIGWVNLDTNSMKVLGVTRDPDHPDELKVDEEKYRKFVSDCIRASSKTVSMCDDLNNRTSETAVRILHSESKVTVIGSGRLQFYSAPDLSCKIPGVFILPGEPVVAEKSDRGFTFVAYRSAKKDGPVLGWVRSDRLKHNGLGATPRQPANNEQTK
;
A
#
# COMPACT_ATOMS: atom_id res chain seq x y z
N MET A 1 28.41 17.01 -70.32
CA MET A 1 26.95 17.04 -70.06
C MET A 1 26.75 16.53 -68.63
N ARG A 2 26.37 17.39 -67.67
CA ARG A 2 24.99 17.57 -67.15
C ARG A 2 24.50 16.28 -66.45
N PHE A 3 24.11 16.16 -65.17
CA PHE A 3 23.58 17.04 -64.10
C PHE A 3 23.87 16.34 -62.74
N ILE A 4 24.33 17.04 -61.69
CA ILE A 4 23.55 17.42 -60.47
C ILE A 4 22.50 16.40 -60.02
N GLU A 5 22.73 15.79 -58.85
CA GLU A 5 21.70 15.64 -57.81
C GLU A 5 22.37 15.49 -56.43
N LYS A 6 22.28 16.56 -55.62
CA LYS A 6 22.61 16.51 -54.19
C LYS A 6 21.33 16.11 -53.45
N VAL A 7 21.23 14.84 -53.08
CA VAL A 7 20.17 14.39 -52.17
C VAL A 7 20.62 14.75 -50.74
N ALA A 8 20.09 15.84 -50.21
CA ALA A 8 20.22 16.16 -48.80
C ALA A 8 19.20 15.31 -48.02
N LEU A 9 19.66 14.23 -47.39
CA LEU A 9 18.88 13.50 -46.39
C LEU A 9 18.71 14.39 -45.16
N PHE A 10 17.52 14.95 -44.97
CA PHE A 10 17.10 15.50 -43.69
C PHE A 10 16.70 14.34 -42.78
N THR A 11 17.60 13.93 -41.88
CA THR A 11 17.28 13.01 -40.79
C THR A 11 16.46 13.75 -39.75
N PHE A 12 15.13 13.56 -39.79
CA PHE A 12 14.25 13.92 -38.69
C PHE A 12 14.60 13.03 -37.48
N PHE A 13 15.41 13.54 -36.56
CA PHE A 13 15.61 12.95 -35.25
C PHE A 13 14.32 13.20 -34.45
N VAL A 14 13.38 12.26 -34.52
CA VAL A 14 12.25 12.23 -33.58
C VAL A 14 12.85 11.88 -32.22
N MET A 15 13.13 12.90 -31.40
CA MET A 15 13.39 12.69 -29.98
C MET A 15 12.10 12.16 -29.37
N ALA A 16 11.97 10.83 -29.31
CA ALA A 16 11.03 10.18 -28.42
C ALA A 16 11.46 10.54 -26.99
N SER A 17 10.89 11.61 -26.45
CA SER A 17 11.05 12.00 -25.05
C SER A 17 10.44 10.90 -24.19
N TRP A 18 11.26 9.95 -23.77
CA TRP A 18 10.88 8.97 -22.76
C TRP A 18 10.83 9.72 -21.43
N THR A 19 9.69 10.33 -21.11
CA THR A 19 9.39 10.65 -19.71
C THR A 19 9.27 9.32 -18.98
N ALA A 20 10.38 8.89 -18.37
CA ALA A 20 10.41 7.75 -17.48
C ALA A 20 9.44 8.05 -16.33
N CYS A 21 8.27 7.41 -16.34
CA CYS A 21 7.41 7.42 -15.17
C CYS A 21 8.20 6.77 -14.03
N ALA A 22 8.31 7.47 -12.89
CA ALA A 22 8.94 6.91 -11.71
C ALA A 22 8.19 5.63 -11.33
N SER A 23 8.92 4.52 -11.16
CA SER A 23 8.33 3.28 -10.67
C SER A 23 7.96 3.43 -9.19
N PRO A 24 7.01 2.64 -8.65
CA PRO A 24 6.67 2.68 -7.23
C PRO A 24 7.89 2.52 -6.31
N GLY A 25 8.88 1.71 -6.71
CA GLY A 25 10.14 1.55 -5.99
C GLY A 25 11.05 2.78 -6.03
N ALA A 26 11.09 3.50 -7.15
CA ALA A 26 11.83 4.76 -7.26
C ALA A 26 11.26 5.82 -6.31
N CYS A 27 9.94 5.95 -6.27
CA CYS A 27 9.26 6.91 -5.41
C CYS A 27 9.48 6.65 -3.92
N LYS A 28 9.51 5.38 -3.51
CA LYS A 28 9.85 5.01 -2.14
C LYS A 28 11.27 5.45 -1.76
N ASN A 29 12.22 5.28 -2.68
CA ASN A 29 13.61 5.69 -2.45
C ASN A 29 13.75 7.22 -2.41
N GLU A 30 13.11 7.95 -3.35
CA GLU A 30 13.12 9.41 -3.35
C GLU A 30 12.51 9.98 -2.05
N LEU A 31 11.40 9.40 -1.58
CA LEU A 31 10.78 9.77 -0.30
C LEU A 31 11.74 9.58 0.89
N ARG A 32 12.42 8.42 0.92
CA ARG A 32 13.39 8.11 1.96
C ARG A 32 14.55 9.13 1.95
N GLU A 33 15.10 9.44 0.78
CA GLU A 33 16.19 10.40 0.63
C GLU A 33 15.78 11.83 0.96
N LEU A 34 14.50 12.18 0.79
CA LEU A 34 13.96 13.47 1.17
C LEU A 34 13.88 13.62 2.69
N VAL A 35 13.36 12.61 3.40
CA VAL A 35 12.91 12.74 4.79
C VAL A 35 13.97 12.29 5.80
N VAL A 36 14.64 11.15 5.56
CA VAL A 36 15.54 10.52 6.56
C VAL A 36 16.76 11.38 6.93
N PRO A 37 17.39 12.14 6.01
CA PRO A 37 18.56 12.96 6.36
C PRO A 37 18.30 14.02 7.44
N SER A 38 17.08 14.55 7.51
CA SER A 38 16.70 15.65 8.41
C SER A 38 16.63 15.26 9.88
N PHE A 39 16.61 13.96 10.20
CA PHE A 39 16.63 13.47 11.58
C PHE A 39 18.06 13.46 12.12
N GLN A 40 18.39 14.32 13.09
CA GLN A 40 19.72 14.34 13.70
C GLN A 40 19.89 13.20 14.72
N ASP A 41 18.86 12.93 15.53
CA ASP A 41 18.94 12.04 16.70
C ASP A 41 18.02 10.82 16.59
N VAL A 42 18.25 9.98 15.58
CA VAL A 42 17.58 8.67 15.49
C VAL A 42 18.45 7.59 16.13
N ALA A 43 17.89 6.85 17.08
CA ALA A 43 18.55 5.72 17.75
C ALA A 43 18.92 4.57 16.80
N MET A 44 18.35 4.56 15.60
CA MET A 44 18.50 3.51 14.58
C MET A 44 19.43 3.97 13.45
N ASN A 45 20.11 3.02 12.80
CA ASN A 45 20.93 3.32 11.63
C ASN A 45 20.07 3.84 10.48
N LYS A 46 20.34 5.06 10.01
CA LYS A 46 19.64 5.73 8.90
C LYS A 46 19.61 4.91 7.60
N SER A 47 20.61 4.05 7.35
CA SER A 47 20.61 3.20 6.15
C SER A 47 19.50 2.16 6.17
N GLY A 48 19.09 1.68 7.35
CA GLY A 48 18.03 0.69 7.53
C GLY A 48 16.61 1.28 7.55
N ILE A 49 16.49 2.61 7.66
CA ILE A 49 15.20 3.30 7.70
C ILE A 49 14.58 3.31 6.31
N GLN A 50 13.35 2.83 6.23
CA GLN A 50 12.47 2.91 5.08
C GLN A 50 11.40 3.98 5.35
N ALA A 51 10.93 4.61 4.29
CA ALA A 51 9.83 5.58 4.34
C ALA A 51 8.74 5.15 3.36
N GLU A 52 7.47 5.23 3.77
CA GLU A 52 6.34 4.97 2.90
C GLU A 52 5.19 5.92 3.20
N ILE A 53 4.43 6.31 2.16
CA ILE A 53 3.16 7.02 2.37
C ILE A 53 2.17 6.01 2.95
N GLU A 54 1.59 6.37 4.08
CA GLU A 54 0.57 5.57 4.74
C GLU A 54 -0.81 6.16 4.54
N ASP A 55 -0.97 7.47 4.62
CA ASP A 55 -2.24 8.16 4.42
C ASP A 55 -2.10 9.44 3.61
N GLU A 56 -3.23 9.92 3.11
CA GLU A 56 -3.37 11.21 2.43
C GLU A 56 -4.68 11.82 2.90
N SER A 57 -4.65 13.12 3.19
CA SER A 57 -5.82 13.92 3.49
C SER A 57 -5.58 15.37 3.12
N ASN A 58 -6.31 15.86 2.11
CA ASN A 58 -6.30 17.25 1.67
C ASN A 58 -4.90 17.77 1.33
N GLY A 59 -4.09 16.95 0.64
CA GLY A 59 -2.73 17.32 0.26
C GLY A 59 -1.70 17.24 1.39
N ILE A 60 -2.09 16.71 2.55
CA ILE A 60 -1.18 16.30 3.62
C ILE A 60 -1.00 14.78 3.53
N TYR A 61 0.24 14.32 3.39
CA TYR A 61 0.56 12.90 3.28
C TYR A 61 1.31 12.45 4.53
N GLY A 62 0.71 11.54 5.30
CA GLY A 62 1.38 10.90 6.42
C GLY A 62 2.35 9.84 5.92
N VAL A 63 3.60 9.98 6.33
CA VAL A 63 4.73 9.13 5.99
C VAL A 63 5.13 8.34 7.21
N ARG A 64 5.09 7.02 7.08
CA ARG A 64 5.61 6.10 8.08
C ARG A 64 7.09 5.88 7.87
N LEU A 65 7.86 6.02 8.94
CA LEU A 65 9.26 5.59 9.02
C LEU A 65 9.32 4.25 9.73
N TYR A 66 10.02 3.28 9.14
CA TYR A 66 10.08 1.93 9.68
C TYR A 66 11.40 1.22 9.35
N VAL A 67 11.72 0.17 10.10
CA VAL A 67 12.89 -0.70 9.86
C VAL A 67 12.45 -2.16 9.80
N ALA A 68 13.26 -3.01 9.17
CA ALA A 68 13.07 -4.44 9.23
C ALA A 68 13.25 -4.93 10.67
N ALA A 69 12.35 -5.81 11.13
CA ALA A 69 12.36 -6.39 12.46
C ALA A 69 11.74 -7.78 12.40
N ASP A 70 12.58 -8.82 12.33
CA ASP A 70 12.13 -10.20 12.26
C ASP A 70 11.92 -10.77 13.66
N SER A 71 10.71 -11.26 13.92
CA SER A 71 10.33 -11.92 15.17
C SER A 71 9.14 -12.84 14.90
N PRO A 72 9.00 -13.99 15.59
CA PRO A 72 7.84 -14.86 15.45
C PRO A 72 6.49 -14.15 15.65
N ASP A 73 6.45 -13.13 16.51
CA ASP A 73 5.25 -12.36 16.82
C ASP A 73 5.02 -11.17 15.88
N ASN A 74 5.97 -10.90 14.97
CA ASN A 74 5.89 -9.83 13.99
C ASN A 74 5.72 -10.36 12.57
N LEU A 75 4.48 -10.72 12.22
CA LEU A 75 4.16 -11.25 10.89
C LEU A 75 4.50 -10.28 9.75
N ASP A 76 4.57 -8.97 10.04
CA ASP A 76 4.94 -7.95 9.07
C ASP A 76 6.45 -7.81 8.86
N LYS A 77 7.27 -8.40 9.74
CA LYS A 77 8.74 -8.33 9.71
C LYS A 77 9.30 -6.91 9.66
N GLN A 78 8.53 -5.93 10.14
CA GLN A 78 8.90 -4.52 10.21
C GLN A 78 8.34 -3.86 11.47
N VAL A 79 8.98 -2.78 11.92
CA VAL A 79 8.52 -1.98 13.07
C VAL A 79 8.56 -0.50 12.72
N SER A 80 7.48 0.23 13.07
CA SER A 80 7.42 1.68 12.92
C SER A 80 8.33 2.35 13.94
N ILE A 81 9.11 3.32 13.49
CA ILE A 81 10.01 4.10 14.36
C ILE A 81 9.65 5.58 14.40
N GLY A 82 8.76 6.03 13.50
CA GLY A 82 8.33 7.42 13.48
C GLY A 82 7.37 7.74 12.35
N TRP A 83 6.94 8.99 12.36
CA TRP A 83 5.95 9.56 11.45
C TRP A 83 6.33 10.98 11.07
N VAL A 84 6.03 11.33 9.82
CA VAL A 84 6.26 12.65 9.21
C VAL A 84 5.06 13.01 8.35
N ASN A 85 4.62 14.25 8.39
CA ASN A 85 3.62 14.76 7.45
C ASN A 85 4.32 15.56 6.35
N LEU A 86 4.02 15.24 5.09
CA LEU A 86 4.36 16.05 3.93
C LEU A 86 3.15 16.94 3.60
N ASP A 87 3.24 18.23 3.88
CA ASP A 87 2.23 19.21 3.47
C ASP A 87 2.58 19.74 2.07
N THR A 88 1.89 19.23 1.06
CA THR A 88 2.12 19.64 -0.34
C THR A 88 1.45 20.97 -0.68
N ASN A 89 0.60 21.52 0.20
CA ASN A 89 0.00 22.84 0.01
C ASN A 89 1.01 23.92 0.42
N SER A 90 1.64 23.75 1.58
CA SER A 90 2.64 24.70 2.09
C SER A 90 4.08 24.34 1.72
N MET A 91 4.30 23.17 1.10
CA MET A 91 5.62 22.60 0.80
C MET A 91 6.49 22.46 2.07
N LYS A 92 5.89 21.99 3.16
CA LYS A 92 6.58 21.75 4.44
C LYS A 92 6.62 20.28 4.81
N VAL A 93 7.66 19.92 5.57
CA VAL A 93 7.83 18.57 6.12
C VAL A 93 7.80 18.66 7.63
N LEU A 94 6.89 17.94 8.27
CA LEU A 94 6.57 18.08 9.69
C LEU A 94 6.81 16.76 10.41
N GLY A 95 7.76 16.73 11.35
CA GLY A 95 8.00 15.60 12.24
C GLY A 95 6.94 15.53 13.32
N VAL A 96 6.11 14.47 13.31
CA VAL A 96 4.98 14.29 14.23
C VAL A 96 5.20 13.14 15.22
N THR A 97 6.38 12.52 15.22
CA THR A 97 6.69 11.37 16.09
C THR A 97 6.65 11.72 17.57
N ARG A 98 7.24 12.87 17.95
CA ARG A 98 7.42 13.27 19.35
C ARG A 98 6.16 13.94 19.90
N ASP A 99 5.61 14.87 19.13
CA ASP A 99 4.43 15.66 19.49
C ASP A 99 3.63 15.94 18.21
N PRO A 100 2.50 15.22 17.99
CA PRO A 100 1.64 15.46 16.83
C PRO A 100 0.91 16.80 16.86
N ASP A 101 0.67 17.36 18.04
CA ASP A 101 -0.07 18.62 18.22
C ASP A 101 0.85 19.84 18.01
N HIS A 102 2.14 19.66 18.26
CA HIS A 102 3.21 20.64 18.01
C HIS A 102 4.33 20.06 17.15
N PRO A 103 4.09 19.85 15.84
CA PRO A 103 5.07 19.23 14.97
C PRO A 103 6.33 20.08 14.76
N ASP A 104 7.46 19.40 14.65
CA ASP A 104 8.74 20.02 14.31
C ASP A 104 8.87 20.19 12.80
N GLU A 105 9.15 21.40 12.31
CA GLU A 105 9.43 21.62 10.89
C GLU A 105 10.82 21.08 10.53
N LEU A 106 10.86 20.05 9.69
CA LEU A 106 12.09 19.41 9.24
C LEU A 106 12.68 20.18 8.06
N LYS A 107 13.97 20.51 8.16
CA LYS A 107 14.72 21.11 7.06
C LYS A 107 15.03 20.03 6.02
N VAL A 108 14.37 20.12 4.87
CA VAL A 108 14.58 19.23 3.71
C VAL A 108 15.09 20.02 2.52
N ASP A 109 15.63 19.30 1.53
CA ASP A 109 15.99 19.87 0.24
C ASP A 109 14.70 20.19 -0.55
N GLU A 110 14.45 21.48 -0.79
CA GLU A 110 13.22 21.93 -1.45
C GLU A 110 13.11 21.46 -2.91
N GLU A 111 14.23 21.35 -3.62
CA GLU A 111 14.23 20.91 -5.02
C GLU A 111 13.86 19.44 -5.10
N LYS A 112 14.44 18.62 -4.23
CA LYS A 112 14.05 17.21 -4.08
C LYS A 112 12.59 17.07 -3.68
N TYR A 113 12.08 17.94 -2.80
CA TYR A 113 10.67 17.87 -2.41
C TYR A 113 9.75 18.20 -3.60
N ARG A 114 10.00 19.30 -4.32
CA ARG A 114 9.22 19.66 -5.53
C ARG A 114 9.25 18.55 -6.57
N LYS A 115 10.42 17.96 -6.81
CA LYS A 115 10.58 16.84 -7.74
C LYS A 115 9.76 15.63 -7.28
N PHE A 116 9.84 15.24 -6.02
CA PHE A 116 9.07 14.13 -5.47
C PHE A 116 7.55 14.34 -5.64
N VAL A 117 7.05 15.55 -5.37
CA VAL A 117 5.62 15.87 -5.56
C VAL A 117 5.22 15.75 -7.04
N SER A 118 6.04 16.27 -7.96
CA SER A 118 5.79 16.17 -9.40
C SER A 118 5.78 14.71 -9.88
N ASP A 119 6.82 13.96 -9.54
CA ASP A 119 7.12 12.69 -10.18
C ASP A 119 6.43 11.51 -9.51
N CYS A 120 6.13 11.62 -8.21
CA CYS A 120 5.63 10.50 -7.41
C CYS A 120 4.22 10.71 -6.90
N ILE A 121 3.91 11.88 -6.35
CA ILE A 121 2.56 12.15 -5.82
C ILE A 121 1.55 12.21 -6.97
N ARG A 122 1.87 12.96 -8.05
CA ARG A 122 0.96 13.05 -9.21
C ARG A 122 0.92 11.77 -10.05
N ALA A 123 2.04 11.04 -10.16
CA ALA A 123 2.07 9.78 -10.89
C ALA A 123 1.29 8.65 -10.19
N SER A 124 1.18 8.69 -8.86
CA SER A 124 0.36 7.73 -8.09
C SER A 124 -1.10 7.70 -8.55
N SER A 125 -1.65 8.83 -8.99
CA SER A 125 -3.00 8.91 -9.57
C SER A 125 -3.18 8.06 -10.83
N LYS A 126 -2.10 7.75 -11.57
CA LYS A 126 -2.16 6.90 -12.78
C LYS A 126 -2.20 5.41 -12.44
N THR A 127 -1.52 4.99 -11.36
CA THR A 127 -1.55 3.60 -10.86
C THR A 127 -2.95 3.18 -10.40
N VAL A 128 -3.73 4.12 -9.85
CA VAL A 128 -5.13 3.90 -9.46
C VAL A 128 -5.96 3.32 -10.61
N SER A 129 -5.78 3.84 -11.83
CA SER A 129 -6.51 3.35 -13.02
C SER A 129 -6.20 1.89 -13.38
N MET A 130 -5.00 1.38 -13.10
CA MET A 130 -4.67 -0.04 -13.35
C MET A 130 -5.28 -0.96 -12.29
N CYS A 131 -5.44 -0.46 -11.07
CA CYS A 131 -6.06 -1.20 -9.97
C CYS A 131 -7.55 -1.39 -10.19
N ASP A 132 -8.23 -0.41 -10.80
CA ASP A 132 -9.65 -0.54 -11.15
C ASP A 132 -9.88 -1.68 -12.14
N ASP A 133 -9.08 -1.74 -13.22
CA ASP A 133 -9.12 -2.82 -14.19
C ASP A 133 -8.85 -4.20 -13.56
N LEU A 134 -7.85 -4.28 -12.68
CA LEU A 134 -7.50 -5.50 -11.98
C LEU A 134 -8.65 -5.95 -11.06
N ASN A 135 -9.22 -5.04 -10.29
CA ASN A 135 -10.32 -5.32 -9.38
C ASN A 135 -11.57 -5.79 -10.12
N ASN A 136 -11.87 -5.19 -11.28
CA ASN A 136 -12.99 -5.59 -12.13
C ASN A 136 -12.81 -7.04 -12.62
N ARG A 137 -11.64 -7.36 -13.20
CA ARG A 137 -11.34 -8.73 -13.68
C ARG A 137 -11.41 -9.75 -12.54
N THR A 138 -10.78 -9.45 -11.41
CA THR A 138 -10.77 -10.38 -10.29
C THR A 138 -12.15 -10.55 -9.66
N SER A 139 -13.01 -9.53 -9.70
CA SER A 139 -14.36 -9.65 -9.16
C SER A 139 -15.22 -10.71 -9.87
N GLU A 140 -14.90 -11.02 -11.14
CA GLU A 140 -15.57 -12.07 -11.91
C GLU A 140 -15.02 -13.47 -11.61
N THR A 141 -13.72 -13.59 -11.30
CA THR A 141 -13.03 -14.88 -11.16
C THR A 141 -12.75 -15.31 -9.73
N ALA A 142 -12.88 -14.41 -8.75
CA ALA A 142 -12.56 -14.68 -7.36
C ALA A 142 -13.45 -15.77 -6.76
N VAL A 143 -12.86 -16.60 -5.90
CA VAL A 143 -13.56 -17.68 -5.21
C VAL A 143 -14.42 -17.08 -4.10
N ARG A 144 -15.72 -17.35 -4.12
CA ARG A 144 -16.65 -16.90 -3.06
C ARG A 144 -16.42 -17.69 -1.78
N ILE A 145 -16.42 -16.98 -0.66
CA ILE A 145 -16.32 -17.55 0.69
C ILE A 145 -17.73 -17.87 1.19
N LEU A 146 -17.91 -19.05 1.77
CA LEU A 146 -19.20 -19.46 2.32
C LEU A 146 -19.59 -18.61 3.52
N HIS A 147 -20.89 -18.36 3.70
CA HIS A 147 -21.37 -17.55 4.81
C HIS A 147 -20.93 -18.09 6.18
N SER A 148 -20.89 -19.42 6.35
CA SER A 148 -20.42 -20.09 7.57
C SER A 148 -18.95 -19.82 7.90
N GLU A 149 -18.14 -19.47 6.90
CA GLU A 149 -16.69 -19.24 7.01
C GLU A 149 -16.32 -17.75 6.93
N SER A 150 -17.31 -16.89 6.65
CA SER A 150 -17.11 -15.46 6.37
C SER A 150 -16.64 -14.65 7.58
N LYS A 151 -16.93 -15.09 8.82
CA LYS A 151 -16.50 -14.38 10.02
C LYS A 151 -15.07 -14.76 10.37
N VAL A 152 -14.15 -13.81 10.18
CA VAL A 152 -12.73 -14.00 10.45
C VAL A 152 -12.18 -12.86 11.31
N THR A 153 -11.06 -13.11 11.99
CA THR A 153 -10.40 -12.12 12.84
C THR A 153 -9.08 -11.69 12.23
N VAL A 154 -8.77 -10.39 12.29
CA VAL A 154 -7.45 -9.89 11.89
C VAL A 154 -6.39 -10.34 12.88
N ILE A 155 -5.28 -10.88 12.38
CA ILE A 155 -4.16 -11.37 13.19
C ILE A 155 -2.84 -10.69 12.80
N GLY A 156 -1.78 -11.03 13.54
CA GLY A 156 -0.45 -10.45 13.39
C GLY A 156 -0.24 -9.18 14.21
N SER A 157 0.86 -8.51 13.92
CA SER A 157 1.24 -7.22 14.49
C SER A 157 0.85 -6.09 13.53
N GLY A 158 0.77 -4.86 14.04
CA GLY A 158 0.61 -3.69 13.19
C GLY A 158 -0.71 -3.61 12.41
N ARG A 159 -0.88 -2.53 11.66
CA ARG A 159 -2.09 -2.21 10.89
C ARG A 159 -2.21 -3.13 9.67
N LEU A 160 -3.36 -3.77 9.48
CA LEU A 160 -3.69 -4.52 8.27
C LEU A 160 -4.20 -3.57 7.19
N GLN A 161 -3.38 -3.36 6.16
CA GLN A 161 -3.63 -2.45 5.04
C GLN A 161 -4.73 -2.94 4.08
N PHE A 162 -5.58 -2.02 3.61
CA PHE A 162 -6.54 -2.26 2.53
C PHE A 162 -5.96 -1.96 1.15
N TYR A 163 -6.43 -2.72 0.17
CA TYR A 163 -6.08 -2.57 -1.24
C TYR A 163 -7.35 -2.49 -2.10
N SER A 164 -7.35 -1.67 -3.16
CA SER A 164 -8.48 -1.55 -4.09
C SER A 164 -8.58 -2.74 -5.03
N ALA A 165 -7.46 -3.47 -5.22
CA ALA A 165 -7.36 -4.71 -5.98
C ALA A 165 -6.43 -5.69 -5.23
N PRO A 166 -6.41 -6.99 -5.57
CA PRO A 166 -5.57 -7.99 -4.91
C PRO A 166 -4.11 -7.94 -5.39
N ASP A 167 -3.48 -6.78 -5.20
CA ASP A 167 -2.08 -6.51 -5.54
C ASP A 167 -1.51 -5.48 -4.55
N LEU A 168 -0.25 -5.67 -4.15
CA LEU A 168 0.41 -4.82 -3.16
C LEU A 168 0.63 -3.37 -3.65
N SER A 169 0.61 -3.13 -4.96
CA SER A 169 0.67 -1.79 -5.55
C SER A 169 -0.65 -1.01 -5.44
N CYS A 170 -1.77 -1.71 -5.20
CA CYS A 170 -3.11 -1.13 -5.15
C CYS A 170 -3.52 -0.67 -3.75
N LYS A 171 -2.56 -0.19 -2.96
CA LYS A 171 -2.76 0.26 -1.58
C LYS A 171 -3.78 1.41 -1.54
N ILE A 172 -4.73 1.36 -0.61
CA ILE A 172 -5.63 2.49 -0.32
C ILE A 172 -5.06 3.27 0.88
N PRO A 173 -4.48 4.46 0.67
CA PRO A 173 -3.87 5.23 1.75
C PRO A 173 -4.87 5.51 2.89
N GLY A 174 -4.44 5.37 4.13
CA GLY A 174 -5.20 5.69 5.34
C GLY A 174 -6.31 4.69 5.69
N VAL A 175 -6.42 3.58 4.96
CA VAL A 175 -7.44 2.56 5.20
C VAL A 175 -6.81 1.28 5.70
N PHE A 176 -7.04 0.99 6.98
CA PHE A 176 -6.48 -0.19 7.65
C PHE A 176 -7.36 -0.69 8.79
N ILE A 177 -7.07 -1.90 9.28
CA ILE A 177 -7.70 -2.54 10.43
C ILE A 177 -6.65 -2.90 11.48
N LEU A 178 -7.01 -2.88 12.76
CA LEU A 178 -6.13 -3.31 13.84
C LEU A 178 -6.27 -4.82 14.11
N PRO A 179 -5.20 -5.51 14.56
CA PRO A 179 -5.29 -6.90 14.98
C PRO A 179 -6.33 -7.10 16.09
N GLY A 180 -7.00 -8.25 16.05
CA GLY A 180 -8.10 -8.60 16.96
C GLY A 180 -9.49 -8.16 16.48
N GLU A 181 -9.57 -7.26 15.50
CA GLU A 181 -10.85 -6.80 14.96
C GLU A 181 -11.50 -7.88 14.06
N PRO A 182 -12.83 -8.06 14.15
CA PRO A 182 -13.57 -8.97 13.28
C PRO A 182 -13.86 -8.33 11.92
N VAL A 183 -13.84 -9.14 10.87
CA VAL A 183 -14.26 -8.74 9.51
C VAL A 183 -15.14 -9.81 8.87
N VAL A 184 -15.90 -9.41 7.86
CA VAL A 184 -16.67 -10.33 7.01
C VAL A 184 -15.92 -10.55 5.71
N ALA A 185 -15.44 -11.76 5.48
CA ALA A 185 -14.77 -12.19 4.25
C ALA A 185 -15.80 -12.64 3.20
N GLU A 186 -15.67 -12.12 1.99
CA GLU A 186 -16.66 -12.36 0.91
C GLU A 186 -16.09 -13.22 -0.22
N LYS A 187 -14.87 -12.94 -0.65
CA LYS A 187 -14.20 -13.63 -1.75
C LYS A 187 -12.69 -13.60 -1.59
N SER A 188 -11.98 -14.53 -2.20
CA SER A 188 -10.51 -14.60 -2.18
C SER A 188 -9.93 -14.79 -3.57
N ASP A 189 -8.75 -14.19 -3.79
CA ASP A 189 -7.95 -14.35 -5.01
C ASP A 189 -6.47 -14.16 -4.67
N ARG A 190 -5.60 -15.05 -5.19
CA ARG A 190 -4.12 -14.92 -5.15
C ARG A 190 -3.52 -14.41 -3.82
N GLY A 191 -3.97 -14.98 -2.69
CA GLY A 191 -3.44 -14.63 -1.36
C GLY A 191 -4.01 -13.34 -0.77
N PHE A 192 -5.03 -12.77 -1.40
CA PHE A 192 -5.84 -11.69 -0.86
C PHE A 192 -7.29 -12.13 -0.65
N THR A 193 -7.95 -11.47 0.32
CA THR A 193 -9.34 -11.67 0.66
C THR A 193 -10.05 -10.31 0.60
N PHE A 194 -11.15 -10.23 -0.14
CA PHE A 194 -12.03 -9.07 -0.12
C PHE A 194 -12.92 -9.14 1.12
N VAL A 195 -12.88 -8.09 1.93
CA VAL A 195 -13.55 -8.03 3.22
C VAL A 195 -14.42 -6.78 3.34
N ALA A 196 -15.48 -6.92 4.13
CA ALA A 196 -16.24 -5.81 4.68
C ALA A 196 -15.87 -5.61 6.16
N TYR A 197 -15.42 -4.40 6.48
CA TYR A 197 -15.07 -4.00 7.84
C TYR A 197 -15.92 -2.84 8.30
N ARG A 198 -16.61 -3.03 9.42
CA ARG A 198 -17.43 -1.97 10.02
C ARG A 198 -16.63 -1.32 11.16
N SER A 199 -16.03 -0.17 10.87
CA SER A 199 -15.37 0.63 11.90
C SER A 199 -16.41 1.33 12.78
N ALA A 200 -16.15 1.43 14.08
CA ALA A 200 -16.97 2.23 14.99
C ALA A 200 -16.96 3.75 14.68
N LYS A 201 -15.99 4.23 13.88
CA LYS A 201 -15.76 5.66 13.63
C LYS A 201 -16.31 6.17 12.30
N LYS A 202 -16.74 5.29 11.39
CA LYS A 202 -17.21 5.67 10.04
C LYS A 202 -18.64 5.19 9.84
N ASP A 203 -19.41 5.95 9.07
CA ASP A 203 -20.74 5.52 8.63
C ASP A 203 -20.59 4.50 7.48
N GLY A 204 -21.12 3.30 7.67
CA GLY A 204 -21.04 2.19 6.71
C GLY A 204 -19.76 1.34 6.77
N PRO A 205 -19.77 0.16 6.11
CA PRO A 205 -18.60 -0.71 6.03
C PRO A 205 -17.57 -0.17 5.03
N VAL A 206 -16.31 -0.28 5.40
CA VAL A 206 -15.17 -0.15 4.49
C VAL A 206 -15.01 -1.48 3.74
N LEU A 207 -14.92 -1.40 2.42
CA LEU A 207 -14.73 -2.55 1.54
C LEU A 207 -13.33 -2.51 0.91
N GLY A 208 -12.72 -3.68 0.74
CA GLY A 208 -11.44 -3.78 0.03
C GLY A 208 -10.75 -5.12 0.21
N TRP A 209 -9.65 -5.31 -0.52
CA TRP A 209 -8.80 -6.48 -0.42
C TRP A 209 -7.80 -6.32 0.72
N VAL A 210 -7.55 -7.40 1.46
CA VAL A 210 -6.49 -7.50 2.47
C VAL A 210 -5.71 -8.78 2.24
N ARG A 211 -4.48 -8.87 2.76
CA ARG A 211 -3.72 -10.13 2.66
C ARG A 211 -4.40 -11.23 3.46
N SER A 212 -4.60 -12.40 2.85
CA SER A 212 -5.32 -13.52 3.46
C SER A 212 -4.57 -14.13 4.64
N ASP A 213 -3.23 -14.09 4.63
CA ASP A 213 -2.39 -14.59 5.74
C ASP A 213 -2.48 -13.75 7.02
N ARG A 214 -3.11 -12.57 6.94
CA ARG A 214 -3.43 -11.71 8.08
C ARG A 214 -4.84 -11.96 8.63
N LEU A 215 -5.53 -12.99 8.16
CA LEU A 215 -6.87 -13.38 8.62
C LEU A 215 -6.85 -14.77 9.24
N LYS A 216 -7.54 -14.92 10.37
CA LYS A 216 -7.77 -16.21 11.02
C LYS A 216 -9.25 -16.56 10.99
N HIS A 217 -9.56 -17.72 10.40
CA HIS A 217 -10.90 -18.29 10.53
C HIS A 217 -11.10 -18.75 11.97
N ASN A 218 -12.12 -18.20 12.62
CA ASN A 218 -12.57 -18.67 13.92
C ASN A 218 -13.37 -19.95 13.64
N GLY A 219 -12.71 -21.11 13.70
CA GLY A 219 -13.30 -22.38 13.32
C GLY A 219 -14.64 -22.65 14.03
N LEU A 220 -15.73 -22.46 13.30
CA LEU A 220 -17.01 -23.15 13.47
C LEU A 220 -17.32 -23.89 12.16
N GLY A 221 -16.36 -24.72 11.75
CA GLY A 221 -16.44 -25.59 10.59
C GLY A 221 -15.70 -26.93 10.76
N ALA A 222 -15.29 -27.29 11.98
CA ALA A 222 -14.90 -28.65 12.29
C ALA A 222 -16.14 -29.42 12.77
N THR A 223 -17.05 -29.75 11.86
CA THR A 223 -17.93 -30.90 12.11
C THR A 223 -17.04 -32.13 12.24
N PRO A 224 -17.15 -32.93 13.32
CA PRO A 224 -16.49 -34.23 13.40
C PRO A 224 -16.84 -35.03 12.14
N ARG A 225 -15.85 -35.70 11.53
CA ARG A 225 -16.12 -36.69 10.49
C ARG A 225 -17.14 -37.67 11.07
N GLN A 226 -18.37 -37.64 10.57
CA GLN A 226 -19.25 -38.78 10.75
C GLN A 226 -18.63 -39.93 9.95
N PRO A 227 -18.29 -41.06 10.58
CA PRO A 227 -17.89 -42.23 9.82
C PRO A 227 -19.04 -42.61 8.89
N ALA A 228 -18.69 -42.99 7.65
CA ALA A 228 -19.65 -43.56 6.72
C ALA A 228 -20.37 -44.72 7.42
N ASN A 229 -21.68 -44.58 7.63
CA ASN A 229 -22.51 -45.66 8.12
C ASN A 229 -22.47 -46.80 7.09
N ASN A 230 -21.77 -47.87 7.43
CA ASN A 230 -22.02 -49.18 6.86
C ASN A 230 -23.35 -49.68 7.42
N GLU A 231 -24.44 -49.48 6.68
CA GLU A 231 -25.65 -50.31 6.86
C GLU A 231 -26.51 -50.27 5.59
N GLN A 232 -26.21 -51.18 4.65
CA GLN A 232 -27.24 -51.78 3.82
C GLN A 232 -27.35 -53.25 4.23
N THR A 233 -28.32 -53.53 5.09
CA THR A 233 -28.87 -54.86 5.28
C THR A 233 -30.12 -54.97 4.42
N LYS A 234 -30.09 -55.80 3.38
CA LYS A 234 -31.11 -56.83 3.13
C LYS A 234 -30.68 -57.75 1.99
#